data_AF-V8NPX2-F1
#
_entry.id   AF-V8NPX2-F1
#
_cell.length_a   1.000
_cell.length_b   1.000
_cell.length_c   1.000
_cell.angle_alpha   90.00
_cell.angle_beta   90.00
_cell.angle_gamma   90.00
#
_symmetry.space_group_name_H-M   'P 1'
#
loop_
_entity.id
_entity.type
_entity.pdbx_description
1 polymer ?
#
loop_
_entity_poly.entity_id
_entity_poly.type
_entity_poly.pdbx_seq_one_letter_code
_entity_poly.pdbx_strand_id
1 'polypeptide(L)'
;MERIHFFLVQKYIERLMWRNTTLKSPEKQNQLSELIRSHASILYTFCTENGSNATWLESAIPSLAEIIRLQDPDAIKIEVCALVSRYPDIK
;
A
#
# COMPACT_ATOMS: atom_id res chain seq x y z
N MET A 1 -10.12 13.39 -12.08
CA MET A 1 -9.24 13.17 -10.93
C MET A 1 -8.90 11.71 -10.67
N GLU A 2 -9.81 10.76 -10.90
CA GLU A 2 -9.54 9.33 -10.69
C GLU A 2 -8.31 8.79 -11.44
N ARG A 3 -8.09 9.19 -12.70
CA ARG A 3 -6.87 8.81 -13.45
C ARG A 3 -5.58 9.29 -12.77
N ILE A 4 -5.61 10.47 -12.16
CA ILE A 4 -4.48 11.03 -11.41
C ILE A 4 -4.31 10.26 -10.11
N HIS A 5 -5.40 9.99 -9.39
CA HIS A 5 -5.39 9.18 -8.16
C HIS A 5 -4.76 7.80 -8.43
N PHE A 6 -5.22 7.11 -9.48
CA PHE A 6 -4.65 5.84 -9.92
C PHE A 6 -3.16 5.94 -10.24
N PHE A 7 -2.77 6.93 -11.05
CA PHE A 7 -1.37 7.15 -11.43
C PHE A 7 -0.47 7.39 -10.20
N LEU A 8 -0.91 8.19 -9.24
CA LEU A 8 -0.16 8.46 -8.01
C LEU A 8 0.00 7.19 -7.16
N VAL A 9 -1.06 6.40 -6.99
CA VAL A 9 -1.00 5.13 -6.28
C VAL A 9 -0.05 4.16 -6.98
N GLN A 10 -0.16 4.01 -8.30
CA GLN A 10 0.73 3.15 -9.08
C GLN A 10 2.19 3.57 -8.93
N LYS A 11 2.51 4.86 -9.07
CA LYS A 11 3.88 5.38 -8.91
C LYS A 11 4.42 5.17 -7.50
N TYR A 12 3.57 5.29 -6.49
CA TYR A 12 3.94 5.02 -5.11
C TYR A 12 4.33 3.55 -4.93
N ILE A 13 3.50 2.62 -5.43
CA ILE A 13 3.75 1.18 -5.34
C ILE A 13 5.02 0.81 -6.12
N GLU A 14 5.18 1.29 -7.36
CA GLU A 14 6.40 1.08 -8.16
C GLU A 14 7.66 1.52 -7.39
N ARG A 15 7.59 2.68 -6.72
CA ARG A 15 8.71 3.20 -5.92
C ARG A 15 9.01 2.37 -4.68
N LEU A 16 7.97 1.84 -4.03
CA LEU A 16 8.10 0.94 -2.89
C LEU A 16 8.79 -0.37 -3.29
N MET A 17 8.37 -0.95 -4.42
CA MET A 17 8.92 -2.21 -4.94
C MET A 17 10.33 -2.07 -5.51
N TRP A 18 10.66 -0.92 -6.11
CA TRP A 18 12.00 -0.67 -6.65
C TRP A 18 13.09 -0.61 -5.57
N ARG A 19 12.72 -0.21 -4.36
CA ARG A 19 13.62 -0.22 -3.22
C ARG A 19 13.77 -1.67 -2.74
N ASN A 20 14.71 -2.41 -3.35
CA ASN A 20 15.22 -3.73 -2.92
C ASN A 20 15.91 -3.69 -1.54
N THR A 21 15.28 -3.02 -0.57
CA THR A 21 15.79 -2.86 0.79
C THR A 21 15.34 -4.04 1.62
N THR A 22 16.28 -4.91 1.96
CA THR A 22 16.03 -5.94 2.97
C THR A 22 16.04 -5.28 4.36
N LEU A 23 14.85 -5.01 4.89
CA LEU A 23 14.67 -4.58 6.28
C LEU A 23 14.60 -5.82 7.16
N LYS A 24 15.65 -6.09 7.95
CA LYS A 24 15.73 -7.28 8.82
C LYS A 24 15.18 -7.07 10.23
N SER A 25 14.95 -5.82 10.65
CA SER A 25 14.44 -5.51 11.98
C SER A 25 12.93 -5.28 11.95
N PRO A 26 12.15 -6.01 12.77
CA PRO A 26 10.72 -5.80 12.91
C PRO A 26 10.36 -4.36 13.30
N GLU A 27 11.18 -3.70 14.13
CA GLU A 27 10.97 -2.30 14.52
C GLU A 27 11.04 -1.37 13.30
N LYS A 28 12.03 -1.55 12.43
CA LYS A 28 12.16 -0.75 11.21
C LYS A 28 11.04 -1.04 10.21
N GLN A 29 10.56 -2.28 10.16
CA GLN A 29 9.42 -2.67 9.33
C GLN A 29 8.12 -2.02 9.84
N ASN A 30 7.88 -2.01 11.16
CA ASN A 30 6.76 -1.31 11.77
C ASN A 30 6.81 0.20 11.49
N GLN A 31 7.97 0.85 11.70
CA GLN A 31 8.16 2.27 11.40
C GLN A 31 7.89 2.60 9.93
N LEU A 32 8.36 1.75 9.01
CA LEU A 32 8.09 1.91 7.59
C LEU A 32 6.59 1.72 7.29
N SER A 33 5.94 0.73 7.88
CA SER A 33 4.51 0.49 7.73
C SER A 33 3.68 1.71 8.16
N GLU A 34 3.97 2.27 9.33
CA GLU A 34 3.29 3.48 9.83
C GLU A 34 3.48 4.68 8.90
N LEU A 35 4.70 4.89 8.39
CA LEU A 35 4.99 5.94 7.44
C LEU A 35 4.20 5.76 6.13
N ILE A 36 4.16 4.54 5.60
CA ILE A 36 3.41 4.22 4.38
C ILE A 36 1.90 4.45 4.60
N ARG A 37 1.35 4.05 5.75
CA ARG A 37 -0.06 4.28 6.08
C ARG A 37 -0.40 5.76 6.17
N SER A 38 0.49 6.56 6.77
CA SER A 38 0.34 8.01 6.81
C SER A 38 0.34 8.62 5.40
N HIS A 39 1.29 8.24 4.54
CA HIS A 39 1.32 8.69 3.15
C HIS A 39 0.06 8.28 2.37
N ALA A 40 -0.42 7.04 2.56
CA ALA A 40 -1.64 6.56 1.93
C ALA A 40 -2.85 7.41 2.31
N SER A 41 -3.00 7.73 3.60
CA SER A 41 -4.08 8.59 4.10
C SER A 41 -4.02 10.00 3.49
N ILE A 42 -2.83 10.61 3.47
CA ILE A 42 -2.62 11.94 2.86
C ILE A 42 -2.97 11.93 1.37
N LEU A 43 -2.46 10.94 0.62
CA LEU A 43 -2.69 10.83 -0.81
C LEU A 43 -4.17 10.60 -1.13
N TYR A 44 -4.81 9.69 -0.41
CA TYR A 44 -6.22 9.38 -0.59
C TYR A 44 -7.10 10.60 -0.30
N THR A 45 -6.88 11.26 0.83
CA THR A 45 -7.60 12.47 1.25
C THR A 45 -7.41 13.59 0.23
N PHE A 46 -6.17 13.85 -0.20
CA PHE A 46 -5.88 14.84 -1.24
C PHE A 46 -6.68 14.54 -2.52
N CYS A 47 -6.69 13.29 -2.97
CA CYS A 47 -7.40 12.93 -4.20
C CYS A 47 -8.92 13.05 -4.06
N THR A 48 -9.49 12.63 -2.93
CA THR A 48 -10.95 12.65 -2.70
C THR A 48 -11.46 14.07 -2.49
N GLU A 49 -10.75 14.92 -1.74
CA GLU A 49 -11.06 16.35 -1.59
C GLU A 49 -11.04 17.10 -2.94
N ASN A 50 -10.22 16.64 -3.88
CA ASN A 50 -10.17 17.19 -5.24
C ASN A 50 -11.16 16.52 -6.21
N GLY A 51 -12.05 15.63 -5.76
CA GLY A 51 -13.13 15.06 -6.59
C GLY A 51 -12.81 13.71 -7.23
N SER A 52 -11.93 12.91 -6.64
CA SER A 52 -11.75 11.50 -7.00
C SER A 52 -12.74 10.61 -6.24
N ASN A 53 -13.52 9.78 -6.94
CA ASN A 53 -14.43 8.80 -6.32
C ASN A 53 -13.86 7.37 -6.34
N ALA A 54 -12.56 7.21 -6.58
CA ALA A 54 -11.90 5.91 -6.65
C ALA A 54 -11.66 5.31 -5.25
N THR A 55 -12.75 4.98 -4.55
CA THR A 55 -12.73 4.37 -3.20
C THR A 55 -12.05 3.00 -3.19
N TRP A 56 -12.07 2.28 -4.32
CA TRP A 56 -11.38 1.01 -4.49
C TRP A 56 -9.85 1.10 -4.35
N LEU A 57 -9.26 2.30 -4.44
CA LEU A 57 -7.82 2.53 -4.23
C LEU A 57 -7.44 2.74 -2.75
N GLU A 58 -8.40 2.98 -1.87
CA GLU A 58 -8.17 3.31 -0.46
C GLU A 58 -7.25 2.29 0.24
N SER A 59 -7.46 1.00 -0.05
CA SER A 59 -6.73 -0.09 0.60
C SER A 59 -5.45 -0.53 -0.08
N ALA A 60 -5.14 -0.06 -1.30
CA ALA A 60 -4.03 -0.61 -2.09
C ALA A 60 -2.67 -0.43 -1.39
N ILE A 61 -2.37 0.81 -0.97
CA ILE A 61 -1.12 1.12 -0.27
C ILE A 61 -1.14 0.61 1.19
N PRO A 62 -2.25 0.76 1.97
CA PRO A 62 -2.33 0.22 3.32
C PRO A 62 -2.14 -1.30 3.41
N SER A 63 -2.67 -2.10 2.48
CA SER A 63 -2.45 -3.56 2.49
C SER A 63 -0.97 -3.93 2.27
N LEU A 64 -0.24 -3.17 1.44
CA LEU A 64 1.21 -3.35 1.31
C LEU A 64 1.96 -2.97 2.59
N ALA A 65 1.52 -1.91 3.27
CA ALA A 65 2.08 -1.53 4.56
C ALA A 65 1.86 -2.63 5.62
N GLU A 66 0.70 -3.29 5.59
CA GLU A 66 0.39 -4.40 6.48
C GLU A 66 1.27 -5.62 6.21
N ILE A 67 1.46 -5.99 4.93
CA ILE A 67 2.38 -7.07 4.53
C ILE A 67 3.81 -6.80 5.03
N ILE A 68 4.29 -5.56 4.96
CA ILE A 68 5.61 -5.18 5.46
C ILE A 68 5.71 -5.33 6.99
N ARG A 69 4.61 -5.08 7.71
CA ARG A 69 4.55 -5.09 9.18
C ARG A 69 4.53 -6.50 9.75
N LEU A 70 3.82 -7.41 9.09
CA LEU A 70 3.57 -8.76 9.56
C LEU A 70 4.88 -9.56 9.65
N GLN A 71 5.06 -10.25 10.78
CA GLN A 71 6.21 -11.15 11.01
C GLN A 71 5.83 -12.61 10.82
N ASP A 72 4.56 -12.94 11.06
CA ASP A 72 4.04 -14.30 10.96
C ASP A 72 3.82 -14.68 9.49
N PRO A 73 4.47 -15.75 8.98
CA PRO A 73 4.35 -16.14 7.58
C PRO A 73 2.92 -16.49 7.14
N ASP A 74 2.09 -17.03 8.02
CA ASP A 74 0.72 -17.38 7.67
C ASP A 74 -0.18 -16.14 7.62
N ALA A 75 0.02 -15.18 8.52
CA ALA A 75 -0.60 -13.87 8.43
C ALA A 75 -0.22 -13.13 7.14
N ILE A 76 1.06 -13.20 6.73
CA ILE A 76 1.53 -12.62 5.46
C ILE A 76 0.77 -13.26 4.29
N LYS A 77 0.65 -14.60 4.25
CA LYS A 77 -0.09 -15.28 3.18
C LYS A 77 -1.55 -14.84 3.12
N ILE A 78 -2.21 -14.70 4.27
CA ILE A 78 -3.60 -14.26 4.35
C ILE A 78 -3.75 -12.85 3.76
N GLU A 79 -2.89 -11.90 4.16
CA GLU A 79 -2.96 -10.52 3.66
C GLU A 79 -2.62 -10.45 2.17
N VAL A 80 -1.65 -11.23 1.70
CA VAL A 80 -1.32 -11.35 0.26
C VAL A 80 -2.51 -11.93 -0.52
N CYS A 81 -3.16 -12.97 -0.02
CA CYS A 81 -4.35 -13.53 -0.65
C CYS A 81 -5.49 -12.50 -0.73
N ALA A 82 -5.71 -11.73 0.34
CA ALA A 82 -6.71 -10.66 0.35
C ALA A 82 -6.37 -9.56 -0.67
N LEU A 83 -5.10 -9.16 -0.75
CA LEU A 83 -4.62 -8.15 -1.70
C LEU A 83 -4.84 -8.60 -3.15
N VAL A 84 -4.38 -9.80 -3.53
CA VAL A 84 -4.52 -10.33 -4.90
C VAL A 84 -5.98 -10.58 -5.27
N SER A 85 -6.81 -10.97 -4.30
CA SER A 85 -8.26 -11.11 -4.53
C SER A 85 -8.93 -9.76 -4.86
N ARG A 86 -8.43 -8.67 -4.27
CA ARG A 86 -8.95 -7.30 -4.51
C ARG A 86 -8.35 -6.66 -5.76
N TYR A 87 -7.09 -6.97 -6.08
CA TYR A 87 -6.33 -6.41 -7.19
C TYR A 87 -5.70 -7.56 -8.00
N PRO A 88 -6.49 -8.25 -8.85
CA PRO A 88 -6.04 -9.45 -9.57
C PRO A 88 -4.99 -9.15 -10.67
N ASP A 89 -4.76 -7.88 -10.96
CA ASP A 89 -3.72 -7.37 -11.85
C ASP A 89 -2.32 -7.37 -11.20
N ILE A 90 -2.25 -7.50 -9.88
CA ILE A 90 -0.99 -7.74 -9.16
C ILE A 90 -0.49 -9.16 -9.49
N LYS A 91 0.75 -9.25 -10.00
CA LYS A 91 1.41 -10.51 -10.40
C LYS A 91 2.71 -10.72 -9.65
#